data_AF-A0A1F4P0N5-F1
#
_entry.id   AF-A0A1F4P0N5-F1
#
_cell.length_a   1.000
_cell.length_b   1.000
_cell.length_c   1.000
_cell.angle_alpha   90.00
_cell.angle_beta   90.00
_cell.angle_gamma   90.00
#
_symmetry.space_group_name_H-M   'P 1'
#
loop_
_entity.id
_entity.type
_entity.pdbx_description
1 polymer ?
#
loop_
_entity_poly.entity_id
_entity_poly.type
_entity_poly.pdbx_seq_one_letter_code
_entity_poly.pdbx_strand_id
1 'polypeptide(L)'
;MLGDVPGAACSRSELTQRLQEWFEQLPEPATIIYDFEGDWLLLVDAILGRGSRTPPANFGEPLHLGNSSITHPVFERAQNNTYTQQWPPHHALADARALMAGYRAWHQFMEKIWRIE
;
A
#
# COMPACT_ATOMS: atom_id res chain seq x y z
N MET A 1 -16.79 -10.88 2.39
CA MET A 1 -15.62 -11.24 1.56
C MET A 1 -15.46 -10.18 0.47
N LEU A 2 -14.25 -10.00 -0.06
CA LEU A 2 -13.98 -9.06 -1.17
C LEU A 2 -14.94 -9.31 -2.34
N GLY A 3 -15.72 -8.30 -2.74
CA GLY A 3 -16.66 -8.37 -3.86
C GLY A 3 -18.05 -8.95 -3.55
N ASP A 4 -18.31 -9.41 -2.32
CA ASP A 4 -19.59 -10.04 -1.94
C ASP A 4 -20.53 -9.09 -1.17
N VAL A 5 -20.48 -7.78 -1.47
CA VAL A 5 -21.28 -6.75 -0.78
C VAL A 5 -22.19 -6.04 -1.79
N PRO A 6 -23.48 -5.85 -1.50
CA PRO A 6 -24.39 -5.09 -2.37
C PRO A 6 -23.81 -3.70 -2.68
N GLY A 7 -23.76 -3.34 -3.96
CA GLY A 7 -23.20 -2.06 -4.42
C GLY A 7 -21.69 -2.04 -4.65
N ALA A 8 -20.99 -3.18 -4.55
CA ALA A 8 -19.59 -3.26 -4.96
C ALA A 8 -19.42 -2.90 -6.44
N ALA A 9 -18.41 -2.08 -6.74
CA ALA A 9 -18.13 -1.60 -8.10
C ALA A 9 -17.62 -2.68 -9.07
N CYS A 10 -17.20 -3.84 -8.53
CA CYS A 10 -16.77 -4.99 -9.30
C CYS A 10 -16.89 -6.27 -8.45
N SER A 11 -17.00 -7.40 -9.15
CA SER A 11 -16.88 -8.73 -8.57
C SER A 11 -15.44 -9.02 -8.15
N ARG A 12 -15.26 -10.07 -7.34
CA ARG A 12 -13.93 -10.52 -6.92
C ARG A 12 -13.02 -10.85 -8.11
N SER A 13 -13.55 -11.53 -9.13
CA SER A 13 -12.76 -11.89 -10.33
C SER A 13 -12.35 -10.67 -11.15
N GLU A 14 -13.25 -9.69 -11.29
CA GLU A 14 -12.93 -8.43 -11.96
C GLU A 14 -11.89 -7.62 -11.19
N LEU A 15 -11.96 -7.61 -9.84
CA LEU A 15 -10.93 -6.98 -9.01
C LEU A 15 -9.56 -7.63 -9.23
N THR A 16 -9.49 -8.96 -9.18
CA THR A 16 -8.25 -9.72 -9.44
C THR A 16 -7.67 -9.37 -10.81
N GLN A 17 -8.49 -9.44 -11.86
CA GLN A 17 -8.05 -9.13 -13.22
C GLN A 17 -7.53 -7.68 -13.33
N ARG A 18 -8.28 -6.70 -12.84
CA ARG A 18 -7.90 -5.28 -12.92
C ARG A 18 -6.60 -5.00 -12.15
N LEU A 19 -6.41 -5.62 -10.99
CA LEU A 19 -5.17 -5.48 -10.23
C LEU A 19 -3.98 -6.10 -10.96
N GLN A 20 -4.13 -7.30 -11.53
CA GLN A 20 -3.08 -7.93 -12.32
C GLN A 20 -2.69 -7.09 -13.53
N GLU A 21 -3.66 -6.66 -14.33
CA GLU A 21 -3.45 -5.78 -15.49
C GLU A 21 -2.79 -4.45 -15.09
N TRP A 22 -3.19 -3.87 -13.95
CA TRP A 22 -2.60 -2.63 -13.45
C TRP A 22 -1.13 -2.81 -13.06
N PHE A 23 -0.79 -3.89 -12.36
CA PHE A 23 0.60 -4.19 -12.03
C PHE A 23 1.44 -4.48 -13.28
N GLU A 24 0.94 -5.25 -14.24
CA GLU A 24 1.65 -5.52 -15.50
C GLU A 24 1.99 -4.26 -16.30
N GLN A 25 1.21 -3.18 -16.14
CA GLN A 25 1.46 -1.89 -16.80
C GLN A 25 2.51 -1.03 -16.10
N LEU A 26 2.98 -1.40 -14.90
CA LEU A 26 4.04 -0.66 -14.23
C LEU A 26 5.37 -0.79 -15.00
N PRO A 27 6.19 0.26 -15.05
CA PRO A 27 7.46 0.24 -15.78
C PRO A 27 8.51 -0.66 -15.12
N GLU A 28 8.36 -0.93 -13.83
CA GLU A 28 9.26 -1.74 -13.02
C GLU A 28 8.50 -2.37 -11.84
N PRO A 29 9.05 -3.41 -11.19
CA PRO A 29 8.47 -3.98 -9.98
C PRO A 29 8.30 -2.95 -8.87
N ALA A 30 7.07 -2.80 -8.37
CA ALA A 30 6.75 -1.85 -7.30
C ALA A 30 6.93 -2.49 -5.92
N THR A 31 7.72 -1.83 -5.07
CA THR A 31 7.75 -2.13 -3.63
C THR A 31 6.40 -1.81 -3.00
N ILE A 32 5.82 -2.78 -2.29
CA ILE A 32 4.51 -2.65 -1.66
C ILE A 32 4.68 -2.35 -0.18
N ILE A 33 4.33 -1.13 0.22
CA ILE A 33 4.48 -0.66 1.60
C ILE A 33 3.17 -0.88 2.35
N TYR A 34 3.24 -1.46 3.53
CA TYR A 34 2.11 -1.63 4.44
C TYR A 34 2.56 -1.55 5.90
N ASP A 35 1.67 -1.10 6.77
CA ASP A 35 1.86 -1.02 8.23
C ASP A 35 0.90 -1.93 9.01
N PHE A 36 0.01 -2.64 8.29
CA PHE A 36 -0.92 -3.60 8.86
C PHE A 36 -0.94 -4.91 8.07
N GLU A 37 -0.67 -6.02 8.77
CA GLU A 37 -0.63 -7.36 8.19
C GLU A 37 -1.95 -7.76 7.51
N GLY A 38 -3.09 -7.30 8.05
CA GLY A 38 -4.39 -7.59 7.46
C GLY A 38 -4.55 -7.03 6.05
N ASP A 39 -4.02 -5.83 5.79
CA ASP A 39 -4.08 -5.22 4.47
C ASP A 39 -3.21 -5.96 3.45
N TRP A 40 -2.05 -6.44 3.90
CA TRP A 40 -1.19 -7.30 3.07
C TRP A 40 -1.90 -8.59 2.66
N LEU A 41 -2.51 -9.30 3.62
CA LEU A 41 -3.24 -10.54 3.33
C LEU A 41 -4.42 -10.31 2.40
N LEU A 42 -5.14 -9.19 2.56
CA LEU A 42 -6.24 -8.81 1.67
C LEU A 42 -5.76 -8.50 0.25
N LEU A 43 -4.63 -7.81 0.10
CA LEU A 43 -4.04 -7.53 -1.21
C LEU A 43 -3.58 -8.81 -1.91
N VAL A 44 -2.90 -9.71 -1.18
CA VAL A 44 -2.46 -11.01 -1.73
C VAL A 44 -3.65 -11.85 -2.17
N ASP A 45 -4.70 -11.94 -1.36
CA ASP A 45 -5.94 -12.66 -1.72
C ASP A 45 -6.62 -12.05 -2.96
N ALA A 46 -6.58 -10.72 -3.09
CA ALA A 46 -7.13 -10.01 -4.23
C ALA A 46 -6.31 -10.25 -5.52
N ILE A 47 -4.98 -10.28 -5.44
CA ILE A 47 -4.07 -10.45 -6.59
C ILE A 47 -4.04 -11.88 -7.09
N LEU A 48 -3.98 -12.87 -6.21
CA LEU A 48 -3.95 -14.29 -6.60
C LEU A 48 -5.36 -14.76 -7.00
N GLY A 49 -6.39 -14.28 -6.30
CA GLY A 49 -7.74 -14.75 -6.49
C GLY A 49 -7.85 -16.27 -6.26
N ARG A 50 -8.85 -16.91 -6.87
CA ARG A 50 -9.04 -18.38 -6.75
C ARG A 50 -8.37 -19.19 -7.87
N GLY A 51 -7.95 -18.53 -8.95
CA GLY A 51 -7.55 -19.18 -10.20
C GLY A 51 -6.08 -18.98 -10.61
N SER A 52 -5.44 -17.87 -10.23
CA SER A 52 -4.03 -17.63 -10.53
C SER A 52 -3.19 -17.83 -9.26
N ARG A 53 -2.19 -18.70 -9.31
CA ARG A 53 -1.26 -18.88 -8.18
C ARG A 53 -0.02 -18.01 -8.30
N THR A 54 0.11 -17.26 -9.38
CA THR A 54 1.31 -16.48 -9.68
C THR A 54 0.96 -14.99 -9.67
N PRO A 55 1.66 -14.17 -8.86
CA PRO A 55 1.48 -12.72 -8.91
C PRO A 55 2.03 -12.15 -10.24
N PRO A 56 1.56 -10.97 -10.66
CA PRO A 56 2.06 -10.31 -11.87
C PRO A 56 3.54 -9.93 -11.71
N ALA A 57 4.29 -9.86 -12.81
CA ALA A 57 5.75 -9.70 -12.79
C ALA A 57 6.25 -8.44 -12.05
N ASN A 58 5.44 -7.37 -12.06
CA ASN A 58 5.79 -6.11 -11.39
C ASN A 58 5.20 -5.99 -9.98
N PHE A 59 4.63 -7.07 -9.43
CA PHE A 59 4.35 -7.17 -8.01
C PHE A 59 5.66 -7.40 -7.28
N GLY A 60 6.29 -6.31 -6.86
CA GLY A 60 7.60 -6.32 -6.23
C GLY A 60 7.55 -6.75 -4.77
N GLU A 61 8.63 -6.43 -4.06
CA GLU A 61 8.82 -6.90 -2.68
C GLU A 61 7.87 -6.20 -1.68
N PRO A 62 7.30 -6.96 -0.73
CA PRO A 62 6.62 -6.39 0.41
C PRO A 62 7.60 -5.69 1.36
N LEU A 63 7.22 -4.51 1.85
CA LEU A 63 7.92 -3.78 2.89
C LEU A 63 6.96 -3.46 4.04
N HIS A 64 7.06 -4.24 5.11
CA HIS A 64 6.33 -3.99 6.34
C HIS A 64 6.99 -2.85 7.14
N LEU A 65 6.21 -1.81 7.47
CA LEU A 65 6.63 -0.72 8.33
C LEU A 65 6.28 -1.05 9.79
N GLY A 66 7.31 -1.32 10.58
CA GLY A 66 7.16 -1.56 12.01
C GLY A 66 6.80 -0.30 12.80
N ASN A 67 6.35 -0.51 14.04
CA ASN A 67 5.91 0.56 14.95
C ASN A 67 6.96 1.66 15.14
N SER A 68 8.26 1.31 15.18
CA SER A 68 9.36 2.27 15.32
C SER A 68 9.51 3.24 14.14
N SER A 69 9.04 2.86 12.95
CA SER A 69 9.03 3.72 11.77
C SER A 69 7.81 4.64 11.77
N ILE A 70 6.61 4.06 11.95
CA ILE A 70 5.34 4.78 11.79
C ILE A 70 5.05 5.78 12.93
N THR A 71 5.58 5.53 14.14
CA THR A 71 5.45 6.46 15.29
C THR A 71 6.57 7.51 15.33
N HIS A 72 7.47 7.54 14.36
CA HIS A 72 8.53 8.53 14.33
C HIS A 72 7.93 9.93 14.02
N PRO A 73 8.31 11.01 14.73
CA PRO A 73 7.67 12.32 14.55
C PRO A 73 7.73 12.89 13.13
N VAL A 74 8.79 12.58 12.37
CA VAL A 74 8.90 12.96 10.95
C VAL A 74 7.88 12.21 10.09
N PHE A 75 7.63 10.95 10.39
CA PHE A 75 6.64 10.13 9.71
C PHE A 75 5.24 10.69 9.99
N GLU A 76 4.86 10.79 11.26
CA GLU A 76 3.52 11.23 11.69
C GLU A 76 3.18 12.61 11.14
N ARG A 77 4.14 13.53 11.15
CA ARG A 77 3.93 14.88 10.60
C ARG A 77 3.62 14.83 9.10
N ALA A 78 4.36 14.05 8.32
CA ALA A 78 4.15 13.95 6.88
C ALA A 78 2.83 13.23 6.55
N GLN A 79 2.51 12.17 7.30
CA GLN A 79 1.24 11.46 7.19
C GLN A 79 0.06 12.41 7.46
N ASN A 80 0.06 13.09 8.60
CA ASN A 80 -1.03 13.99 9.01
C ASN A 80 -1.23 15.17 8.04
N ASN A 81 -0.16 15.69 7.46
CA ASN A 81 -0.24 16.77 6.47
C ASN A 81 -0.82 16.34 5.11
N THR A 82 -0.93 15.03 4.86
CA THR A 82 -1.46 14.51 3.60
C THR A 82 -3.00 14.48 3.59
N TYR A 83 -3.61 14.33 4.77
CA TYR A 83 -5.06 14.31 4.89
C TYR A 83 -5.67 15.69 4.64
N THR A 84 -6.83 15.70 3.98
CA THR A 84 -7.61 16.91 3.70
C THR A 84 -9.08 16.65 3.97
N GLN A 85 -9.93 17.68 3.95
CA GLN A 85 -11.38 17.48 4.09
C GLN A 85 -11.97 16.61 2.97
N GLN A 86 -11.41 16.68 1.76
CA GLN A 86 -11.84 15.87 0.61
C GLN A 86 -11.27 14.44 0.66
N TRP A 87 -10.15 14.26 1.37
CA TRP A 87 -9.44 12.99 1.52
C TRP A 87 -9.16 12.75 3.00
N PRO A 88 -10.21 12.46 3.80
CA PRO A 88 -10.07 12.27 5.23
C PRO A 88 -9.42 10.91 5.55
N PRO A 89 -8.97 10.69 6.79
CA PRO A 89 -8.59 9.37 7.29
C PRO A 89 -9.71 8.33 7.10
N HIS A 90 -9.33 7.05 7.03
CA HIS A 90 -10.22 5.90 6.76
C HIS A 90 -10.77 5.83 5.34
N HIS A 91 -10.27 6.67 4.44
CA HIS A 91 -10.45 6.50 3.01
C HIS A 91 -9.23 5.76 2.45
N ALA A 92 -9.39 4.56 1.89
CA ALA A 92 -8.29 3.69 1.46
C ALA A 92 -7.21 4.39 0.61
N LEU A 93 -7.62 5.17 -0.42
CA LEU A 93 -6.66 5.95 -1.23
C LEU A 93 -5.96 7.07 -0.44
N ALA A 94 -6.65 7.73 0.49
CA ALA A 94 -6.08 8.78 1.33
C ALA A 94 -5.05 8.18 2.29
N ASP A 95 -5.40 7.06 2.92
CA ASP A 95 -4.52 6.33 3.83
C ASP A 95 -3.27 5.81 3.11
N ALA A 96 -3.42 5.22 1.90
CA ALA A 96 -2.27 4.80 1.09
C ALA A 96 -1.34 5.97 0.71
N ARG A 97 -1.91 7.14 0.38
CA ARG A 97 -1.12 8.36 0.09
C ARG A 97 -0.40 8.88 1.34
N ALA A 98 -1.08 8.89 2.48
CA ALA A 98 -0.54 9.34 3.75
C ALA A 98 0.59 8.41 4.25
N LEU A 99 0.42 7.08 4.13
CA LEU A 99 1.43 6.07 4.40
C LEU A 99 2.69 6.28 3.52
N MET A 100 2.49 6.48 2.21
CA MET A 100 3.59 6.76 1.28
C MET A 100 4.32 8.07 1.63
N ALA A 101 3.60 9.12 1.99
CA ALA A 101 4.19 10.40 2.39
C ALA A 101 5.00 10.27 3.68
N GLY A 102 4.45 9.59 4.69
CA GLY A 102 5.14 9.25 5.94
C GLY A 102 6.44 8.48 5.69
N TYR A 103 6.37 7.40 4.91
CA TYR A 103 7.53 6.58 4.56
C TYR A 103 8.62 7.40 3.87
N ARG A 104 8.27 8.18 2.84
CA ARG A 104 9.25 8.98 2.09
C ARG A 104 9.96 10.00 2.98
N ALA A 105 9.21 10.69 3.84
CA ALA A 105 9.78 11.68 4.75
C ALA A 105 10.71 11.02 5.79
N TRP A 106 10.27 9.91 6.37
CA TRP A 106 11.06 9.15 7.34
C TRP A 106 12.32 8.55 6.72
N HIS A 107 12.21 7.92 5.56
CA HIS A 107 13.35 7.32 4.86
C HIS A 107 14.40 8.38 4.51
N GLN A 108 13.99 9.54 3.98
CA GLN A 108 14.91 10.64 3.69
C GLN A 108 15.59 11.19 4.95
N PHE A 109 14.91 11.18 6.09
CA PHE A 109 15.49 11.58 7.37
C PHE A 109 16.52 10.54 7.87
N MET A 110 16.15 9.26 7.88
CA MET A 110 17.00 8.17 8.35
C MET A 110 18.22 7.94 7.46
N GLU A 111 18.08 8.10 6.15
CA GLU A 111 19.18 7.94 5.19
C GLU A 111 20.37 8.86 5.52
N LYS A 112 20.11 10.06 6.05
CA LYS A 112 21.18 10.98 6.48
C LYS A 112 21.94 10.46 7.70
N ILE A 113 21.25 9.75 8.58
CA ILE A 113 21.83 9.17 9.80
C ILE A 113 22.66 7.94 9.43
N TRP A 114 22.10 7.04 8.61
CA TRP A 114 22.77 5.82 8.15
C TRP A 114 24.03 6.06 7.30
N ARG A 115 24.17 7.24 6.69
CA ARG A 115 25.36 7.62 5.90
C ARG A 115 26.51 8.16 6.76
N ILE A 116 26.27 8.46 8.04
CA ILE A 116 27.27 9.01 8.96
C ILE A 116 27.90 7.90 9.82
N GLU A 117 27.22 6.76 9.93
CA GLU A 117 27.72 5.51 10.55
C GLU A 117 28.54 4.67 9.55
#